data_AF-A0A0H5CZJ2-F1
#
_entry.id   AF-A0A0H5CZJ2-F1
#
_cell.length_a   1.000
_cell.length_b   1.000
_cell.length_c   1.000
_cell.angle_alpha   90.00
_cell.angle_beta   90.00
_cell.angle_gamma   90.00
#
_symmetry.space_group_name_H-M   'P 1'
#
loop_
_entity.id
_entity.type
_entity.pdbx_description
1 polymer ?
#
loop_
_entity_poly.entity_id
_entity_poly.type
_entity_poly.pdbx_seq_one_letter_code
_entity_poly.pdbx_strand_id
1 'polypeptide(L)' 'MRILGIDPGLRNLGWGVIESRGTRLSHVANGVCTSDGDDLHPPVPCRKRCLHL' A
#
# COMPACT_ATOMS: atom_id res chain seq x y z
N MET A 1 -18.04 -0.05 1.62
CA MET A 1 -17.05 1.05 1.52
C MET A 1 -15.65 0.44 1.56
N ARG A 2 -14.72 0.89 0.71
CA ARG A 2 -13.31 0.45 0.76
C ARG A 2 -12.47 1.56 1.40
N ILE A 3 -11.65 1.21 2.38
CA ILE A 3 -10.82 2.12 3.15
C ILE A 3 -9.36 1.70 2.90
N LEU A 4 -8.53 2.66 2.51
CA LEU A 4 -7.10 2.48 2.27
C LEU A 4 -6.33 3.19 3.38
N GLY A 5 -5.50 2.45 4.12
CA GLY A 5 -4.52 2.97 5.05
C GLY A 5 -3.14 3.01 4.40
N ILE A 6 -2.44 4.14 4.54
CA ILE A 6 -1.08 4.35 4.07
C ILE A 6 -0.21 4.72 5.27
N ASP A 7 0.88 4.00 5.48
CA ASP A 7 1.84 4.19 6.58
C ASP A 7 3.20 4.62 6.01
N PRO A 8 3.48 5.93 5.94
CA PRO A 8 4.67 6.46 5.30
C PRO A 8 5.94 6.23 6.12
N GLY A 9 6.81 5.35 5.62
CA GLY A 9 8.19 5.18 6.09
C GLY A 9 9.22 5.55 5.02
N LEU A 10 10.40 5.98 5.45
CA LEU A 10 11.47 6.49 4.57
C LEU A 10 11.99 5.46 3.55
N ARG A 11 11.97 4.17 3.93
CA ARG A 11 12.47 3.05 3.11
C ARG A 11 11.39 2.03 2.76
N ASN A 12 10.32 2.00 3.55
CA ASN A 12 9.23 1.04 3.46
C ASN A 12 7.93 1.80 3.72
N LEU A 13 7.11 1.95 2.69
CA LEU A 13 5.76 2.48 2.78
C LEU A 13 4.80 1.30 2.99
N GLY A 14 4.26 1.15 4.20
CA GLY A 14 3.22 0.17 4.47
C GLY A 14 1.88 0.62 3.88
N TRP A 15 1.08 -0.31 3.36
CA TRP A 15 -0.30 -0.03 3.00
C TRP A 15 -1.23 -1.21 3.36
N GLY A 16 -2.50 -0.90 3.57
CA GLY A 16 -3.53 -1.88 3.85
C GLY A 16 -4.90 -1.42 3.36
N VAL A 17 -5.70 -2.36 2.84
CA VAL A 17 -7.06 -2.15 2.38
C VAL A 17 -8.01 -2.99 3.22
N ILE A 18 -9.05 -2.34 3.72
CA ILE A 18 -10.15 -2.98 4.42
C ILE A 18 -11.48 -2.61 3.75
N GLU A 19 -12.40 -3.57 3.72
CA GLU A 19 -13.77 -3.35 3.31
C GLU A 19 -14.64 -3.17 4.56
N SER A 20 -15.36 -2.05 4.61
CA SER A 20 -16.38 -1.76 5.61
C SER A 20 -17.77 -2.04 5.04
N ARG A 21 -18.50 -2.93 5.72
CA ARG A 21 -19.93 -3.21 5.50
C ARG A 21 -20.68 -2.99 6.81
N GLY A 22 -21.18 -1.77 7.02
CA GLY A 22 -21.83 -1.38 8.27
C GLY A 22 -20.83 -1.45 9.44
N THR A 23 -21.14 -2.27 10.44
CA THR A 23 -20.26 -2.51 11.60
C THR A 23 -19.17 -3.55 11.34
N ARG A 24 -19.22 -4.26 10.21
CA ARG A 24 -18.24 -5.30 9.88
C ARG A 24 -17.10 -4.73 9.06
N LEU A 25 -15.88 -4.96 9.55
CA LEU A 25 -14.64 -4.71 8.81
C LEU A 25 -14.11 -6.04 8.29
N SER A 26 -13.62 -6.07 7.06
CA SER A 26 -13.02 -7.25 6.44
C SER A 26 -11.71 -6.85 5.79
N HIS A 27 -10.62 -7.55 6.14
CA HIS A 27 -9.32 -7.34 5.53
C HIS A 27 -9.36 -7.79 4.06
N VAL A 28 -8.88 -6.94 3.15
CA VAL A 28 -8.86 -7.24 1.71
C VAL A 28 -7.43 -7.56 1.26
N ALA A 29 -6.48 -6.67 1.54
CA ALA A 29 -5.06 -6.90 1.30
C ALA A 29 -4.19 -5.91 2.06
N ASN A 30 -2.92 -6.24 2.16
CA ASN A 30 -1.89 -5.39 2.72
C ASN A 30 -0.57 -5.63 1.98
N GLY A 31 0.36 -4.69 2.11
CA GLY A 31 1.68 -4.84 1.54
C GLY A 31 2.63 -3.75 2.01
N VAL A 32 3.86 -3.85 1.52
CA VAL A 32 4.92 -2.89 1.79
C VAL A 32 5.57 -2.53 0.47
N CYS A 33 5.62 -1.23 0.19
CA CYS A 33 6.31 -0.65 -0.94
C CYS A 33 7.70 -0.24 -0.45
N THR A 34 8.73 -1.01 -0.81
CA THR A 34 10.12 -0.65 -0.50
C THR A 34 10.62 0.35 -1.54
N SER A 35 11.11 1.49 -1.08
CA SER A 35 11.82 2.46 -1.90
C SER A 35 13.31 2.10 -1.88
N ASP A 36 13.79 1.46 -2.95
CA ASP A 36 15.22 1.43 -3.23
C ASP A 36 15.61 2.84 -3.69
N GLY A 37 16.39 3.52 -2.85
CA GLY A 37 16.77 4.91 -3.07
C GLY A 37 17.78 5.02 -4.19
N ASP A 38 17.33 5.12 -5.44
CA ASP A 38 18.12 5.69 -6.53
C ASP A 38 17.24 6.15 -7.71
N ASP A 39 16.39 7.16 -7.51
CA ASP A 39 15.63 7.75 -8.62
C ASP A 39 15.40 9.27 -8.42
N LEU A 40 16.39 10.05 -8.83
CA LEU A 40 16.20 11.46 -9.21
C LEU A 40 15.32 11.54 -10.49
N HIS A 41 13.98 11.42 -10.34
CA HIS A 41 12.89 11.87 -11.24
C HIS A 41 12.65 11.14 -12.62
N PRO A 42 11.40 10.89 -13.06
CA PRO A 42 10.32 10.13 -12.43
C PRO A 42 10.09 8.77 -13.16
N PRO A 43 10.35 7.60 -12.54
CA PRO A 43 9.80 6.34 -13.02
C PRO A 43 8.79 5.75 -12.02
N VAL A 44 7.54 5.69 -12.47
CA VAL A 44 6.38 4.91 -11.94
C VAL A 44 6.66 3.97 -10.74
N PRO A 45 6.03 4.19 -9.56
CA PRO A 45 6.46 3.52 -8.35
C PRO A 45 5.95 2.07 -8.24
N CYS A 46 6.87 1.20 -7.78
CA CYS A 46 6.63 -0.03 -7.04
C CYS A 46 5.87 -1.18 -7.73
N ARG A 47 6.40 -1.71 -8.84
CA ARG A 47 5.74 -2.76 -9.64
C ARG A 47 5.88 -4.22 -9.14
N LYS A 48 6.32 -4.50 -7.91
CA LYS A 48 6.64 -5.91 -7.55
C LYS A 48 6.07 -6.48 -6.26
N ARG A 49 5.45 -5.69 -5.36
CA ARG A 49 4.81 -6.29 -4.16
C ARG A 49 3.73 -5.45 -3.46
N CYS A 50 3.13 -4.48 -4.16
CA CYS A 50 2.09 -3.62 -3.60
C CYS A 50 0.69 -3.81 -4.18
N LEU A 51 0.48 -4.64 -5.21
CA LEU A 51 -0.85 -5.03 -5.67
C LEU A 51 -0.73 -6.40 -6.37
N HIS A 52 -0.93 -7.48 -5.62
CA HIS A 52 -1.33 -8.76 -6.19
C HIS A 52 -2.80 -9.02 -5.79
N LEU A 53 -3.65 -8.02 -6.05
CA LEU A 53 -5.11 -8.12 -6.00
C LEU A 53 -5.65 -8.02 -7.43
#